data_AF-A0A1B6F8M2-F1
#
_entry.id   AF-A0A1B6F8M2-F1
#
_cell.length_a   1.000
_cell.length_b   1.000
_cell.length_c   1.000
_cell.angle_alpha   90.00
_cell.angle_beta   90.00
_cell.angle_gamma   90.00
#
_symmetry.space_group_name_H-M   'P 1'
#
loop_
_entity.id
_entity.type
_entity.pdbx_description
1 polymer ?
#
loop_
_entity_poly.entity_id
_entity_poly.type
_entity_poly.pdbx_seq_one_letter_code
_entity_poly.pdbx_strand_id
1 'polypeptide(L)'
;CLSRFEHVSPYLCKKLNTSLYSLKRIKTISNTATTKITYFALFESHIRYGIAVWGGTSQENLQRILRLQKKAIRILNCLGPRDSCRGSFTDLKIMTVISLYIREVILHVDGKNLP
;
A
#
# COMPACT_ATOMS: atom_id res chain seq x y z
N CYS A 1 11.98 9.98 -20.15
CA CYS A 1 12.09 8.95 -19.07
C CYS A 1 10.81 8.73 -18.24
N LEU A 2 9.68 9.38 -18.54
CA LEU A 2 8.41 9.24 -17.78
C LEU A 2 7.52 8.06 -18.21
N SER A 3 7.66 7.56 -19.45
CA SER A 3 6.77 6.54 -20.03
C SER A 3 6.81 5.20 -19.30
N ARG A 4 7.92 4.83 -18.66
CA ARG A 4 8.05 3.54 -17.96
C ARG A 4 7.18 3.48 -16.69
N PHE A 5 6.91 4.61 -16.05
CA PHE A 5 6.11 4.65 -14.81
C PHE A 5 4.60 4.69 -15.07
N GLU A 6 4.18 5.18 -16.23
CA GLU A 6 2.77 5.20 -16.64
C GLU A 6 2.18 3.80 -16.79
N HIS A 7 2.97 2.80 -17.20
CA HIS A 7 2.48 1.42 -17.36
C HIS A 7 2.50 0.60 -16.06
N VAL A 8 3.39 0.93 -15.12
CA VAL A 8 3.50 0.21 -13.83
C VAL A 8 2.30 0.52 -12.93
N SER A 9 1.83 1.77 -12.93
CA SER A 9 0.70 2.22 -12.12
C SER A 9 -0.62 1.45 -12.42
N PRO A 10 -1.05 1.26 -13.69
CA PRO A 10 -2.23 0.46 -14.04
C PRO A 10 -2.14 -1.01 -13.63
N TYR A 11 -1.01 -1.68 -13.89
CA TYR A 11 -0.84 -3.10 -13.55
C TYR A 11 -0.87 -3.31 -12.03
N LEU A 12 -0.14 -2.49 -11.28
CA LEU A 12 -0.15 -2.52 -9.82
C LEU A 12 -1.56 -2.23 -9.29
N CYS A 13 -2.23 -1.19 -9.78
CA CYS A 13 -3.60 -0.89 -9.38
C CYS A 13 -4.54 -2.07 -9.63
N LYS A 14 -4.41 -2.82 -10.72
CA LYS A 14 -5.21 -4.02 -10.99
C LYS A 14 -4.98 -5.08 -9.91
N LYS A 15 -3.72 -5.39 -9.59
CA LYS A 15 -3.37 -6.33 -8.51
C LYS A 15 -3.91 -5.87 -7.15
N LEU A 16 -3.76 -4.60 -6.81
CA LEU A 16 -4.28 -4.04 -5.56
C LEU A 16 -5.81 -4.11 -5.47
N ASN A 17 -6.54 -3.90 -6.57
CA ASN A 17 -8.00 -4.09 -6.57
C ASN A 17 -8.40 -5.56 -6.37
N THR A 18 -7.67 -6.50 -6.98
CA THR A 18 -7.87 -7.93 -6.69
C THR A 18 -7.61 -8.24 -5.22
N SER A 19 -6.53 -7.70 -4.64
CA SER A 19 -6.23 -7.87 -3.21
C SER A 19 -7.28 -7.22 -2.30
N LEU A 20 -7.88 -6.08 -2.68
CA LEU A 20 -9.01 -5.49 -1.96
C LEU A 20 -10.23 -6.40 -1.92
N TYR A 21 -10.54 -7.06 -3.05
CA TYR A 21 -11.64 -8.03 -3.10
C TYR A 21 -11.38 -9.20 -2.14
N SER A 22 -10.18 -9.78 -2.19
CA SER A 22 -9.77 -10.85 -1.27
C SER A 22 -9.82 -10.42 0.19
N LEU A 23 -9.36 -9.21 0.50
CA LEU A 23 -9.42 -8.63 1.84
C LEU A 23 -10.85 -8.50 2.34
N LYS A 24 -11.77 -8.01 1.49
CA LYS A 24 -13.18 -7.87 1.84
C LYS A 24 -13.80 -9.24 2.17
N ARG A 25 -13.50 -10.26 1.36
CA ARG A 25 -14.00 -11.62 1.56
C ARG A 25 -13.41 -12.29 2.81
N ILE A 26 -12.13 -12.08 3.08
CA ILE A 26 -11.48 -12.64 4.29
C ILE A 26 -12.00 -11.94 5.54
N LYS A 27 -12.25 -10.63 5.50
CA LYS A 27 -12.83 -9.87 6.61
C LYS A 27 -14.22 -10.36 6.99
N THR A 28 -15.03 -10.84 6.04
CA THR A 28 -16.38 -11.35 6.34
C THR A 28 -16.37 -12.72 7.05
N ILE A 29 -15.29 -13.49 6.95
CA ILE A 29 -15.21 -14.85 7.51
C ILE A 29 -14.19 -15.00 8.65
N SER A 30 -13.41 -13.97 8.93
CA SER A 30 -12.29 -14.03 9.89
C SER A 30 -12.15 -12.75 10.71
N ASN A 31 -11.29 -12.78 11.73
CA ASN A 31 -11.03 -11.64 12.58
C ASN A 31 -10.11 -10.59 11.91
N THR A 32 -9.98 -9.44 12.56
CA THR A 32 -9.13 -8.33 12.08
C THR A 32 -7.65 -8.71 11.99
N ALA A 33 -7.15 -9.56 12.89
CA ALA A 33 -5.75 -9.99 12.89
C ALA A 33 -5.42 -10.81 11.62
N THR A 34 -6.26 -11.79 11.27
CA THR A 34 -6.12 -12.58 10.04
C THR A 34 -6.25 -11.71 8.80
N THR A 35 -7.23 -10.78 8.79
CA THR A 35 -7.39 -9.82 7.68
C THR A 35 -6.14 -8.94 7.51
N LYS A 36 -5.49 -8.54 8.61
CA LYS A 36 -4.26 -7.77 8.62
C LYS A 36 -3.07 -8.57 8.06
N ILE A 37 -2.96 -9.85 8.38
CA ILE A 37 -1.95 -10.73 7.78
C ILE A 37 -2.15 -10.79 6.26
N THR A 38 -3.39 -10.99 5.81
CA THR A 38 -3.74 -10.97 4.39
C THR A 38 -3.37 -9.64 3.72
N TYR A 39 -3.53 -8.51 4.42
CA TYR A 39 -3.11 -7.21 3.90
C TYR A 39 -1.61 -7.18 3.62
N PHE A 40 -0.79 -7.62 4.57
CA PHE A 40 0.66 -7.67 4.35
C PHE A 40 1.04 -8.66 3.25
N ALA A 41 0.40 -9.83 3.21
CA ALA A 41 0.72 -10.90 2.27
C ALA A 41 0.31 -10.60 0.82
N LEU A 42 -0.85 -9.96 0.60
CA LEU A 42 -1.41 -9.77 -0.75
C LEU A 42 -1.43 -8.32 -1.21
N PHE A 43 -1.45 -7.35 -0.30
CA PHE A 43 -1.57 -5.93 -0.66
C PHE A 43 -0.22 -5.23 -0.55
N GLU A 44 0.39 -5.24 0.64
CA GLU A 44 1.68 -4.57 0.86
C GLU A 44 2.82 -5.25 0.11
N SER A 45 2.82 -6.57 -0.02
CA SER A 45 3.81 -7.31 -0.82
C SER A 45 3.89 -6.81 -2.27
N HIS A 46 2.74 -6.58 -2.92
CA HIS A 46 2.67 -6.02 -4.28
C HIS A 46 3.15 -4.57 -4.33
N ILE A 47 2.89 -3.78 -3.29
CA ILE A 47 3.45 -2.43 -3.18
C ILE A 47 4.99 -2.52 -3.10
N ARG A 48 5.53 -3.34 -2.19
CA ARG A 48 6.97 -3.40 -1.93
C ARG A 48 7.76 -3.99 -3.09
N TYR A 49 7.21 -4.95 -3.83
CA TYR A 49 7.89 -5.68 -4.90
C TYR A 49 8.55 -4.81 -5.99
N GLY A 50 8.11 -3.56 -6.16
CA GLY A 50 8.74 -2.64 -7.12
C GLY A 50 8.95 -1.23 -6.60
N ILE A 51 8.81 -1.00 -5.30
CA ILE A 51 8.75 0.38 -4.77
C ILE A 51 10.03 1.17 -5.01
N ALA A 52 11.19 0.51 -5.07
CA ALA A 52 12.45 1.14 -5.44
C ALA A 52 12.45 1.62 -6.91
N VAL A 53 11.72 0.94 -7.79
CA VAL A 53 11.63 1.26 -9.21
C VAL A 53 10.58 2.35 -9.44
N TRP A 54 9.36 2.17 -8.95
CA TRP A 54 8.24 3.07 -9.28
C TRP A 54 7.91 4.09 -8.19
N GLY A 55 8.50 4.01 -7.00
CA GLY A 55 8.16 4.87 -5.86
C GLY A 55 8.46 6.36 -6.07
N GLY A 56 9.35 6.69 -7.01
CA GLY A 56 9.62 8.07 -7.47
C GLY A 56 8.72 8.57 -8.60
N THR A 57 7.56 7.94 -8.83
CA THR A 57 6.59 8.37 -9.87
C THR A 57 5.88 9.69 -9.51
N SER A 58 5.01 10.17 -10.41
CA SER A 58 4.23 11.38 -10.21
C SER A 58 3.37 11.30 -8.94
N GLN A 59 3.13 12.47 -8.35
CA GLN A 59 2.28 12.58 -7.15
C GLN A 59 0.89 12.00 -7.39
N GLU A 60 0.31 12.17 -8.58
CA GLU A 60 -1.00 11.62 -8.94
C GLU A 60 -1.03 10.09 -8.83
N ASN A 61 -0.01 9.40 -9.34
CA ASN A 61 0.12 7.95 -9.25
C ASN A 61 0.23 7.47 -7.80
N LEU A 62 1.05 8.15 -6.98
CA LEU A 62 1.16 7.85 -5.55
C LEU A 62 -0.17 8.07 -4.82
N GLN A 63 -0.90 9.14 -5.15
CA GLN A 63 -2.22 9.40 -4.59
C GLN A 63 -3.24 8.32 -4.99
N ARG A 64 -3.18 7.80 -6.22
CA ARG A 64 -4.03 6.69 -6.67
C ARG A 64 -3.79 5.44 -5.82
N ILE A 65 -2.53 5.08 -5.58
CA ILE A 65 -2.17 3.93 -4.73
C ILE A 65 -2.58 4.19 -3.28
N LEU A 66 -2.34 5.40 -2.75
CA LEU A 66 -2.75 5.77 -1.39
C LEU A 66 -4.28 5.71 -1.21
N ARG A 67 -5.06 6.05 -2.23
CA ARG A 67 -6.53 5.89 -2.21
C ARG A 67 -6.92 4.41 -2.12
N LEU A 68 -6.26 3.51 -2.86
CA LEU A 68 -6.48 2.07 -2.75
C LEU A 68 -6.08 1.55 -1.36
N GLN A 69 -4.95 2.03 -0.83
CA GLN A 69 -4.49 1.69 0.52
C GLN A 69 -5.51 2.13 1.58
N LYS A 70 -6.04 3.36 1.48
CA LYS A 70 -7.12 3.86 2.32
C LYS A 70 -8.40 3.02 2.22
N LYS A 71 -8.72 2.42 1.07
CA LYS A 71 -9.84 1.46 0.96
C LYS A 71 -9.55 0.19 1.75
N ALA A 72 -8.32 -0.33 1.70
CA ALA A 72 -7.92 -1.49 2.49
C ALA A 72 -8.05 -1.22 4.00
N ILE A 73 -7.55 -0.07 4.48
CA ILE A 73 -7.66 0.33 5.88
C ILE A 73 -9.13 0.41 6.34
N ARG A 74 -10.03 0.93 5.50
CA ARG A 74 -11.46 0.95 5.83
C ARG A 74 -12.04 -0.46 6.00
N ILE A 75 -11.63 -1.42 5.16
CA ILE A 75 -12.06 -2.82 5.31
C ILE A 75 -11.54 -3.41 6.62
N LEU A 76 -10.28 -3.14 6.97
CA LEU A 76 -9.65 -3.66 8.20
C LEU A 76 -10.35 -3.18 9.47
N ASN A 77 -10.63 -1.87 9.56
CA ASN A 77 -11.21 -1.22 10.74
C ASN A 77 -12.71 -0.92 10.65
N CYS A 78 -13.42 -1.47 9.65
CA CYS A 78 -14.85 -1.26 9.45
C CYS A 78 -15.28 0.23 9.45
N LEU A 79 -14.43 1.09 8.87
CA LEU A 79 -14.67 2.54 8.84
C LEU A 79 -15.70 2.91 7.76
N GLY A 80 -16.49 3.93 8.05
CA GLY A 80 -17.42 4.55 7.12
C GLY A 80 -16.72 5.32 5.99
N PRO A 81 -17.48 5.74 4.95
CA PRO A 81 -16.93 6.46 3.81
C PRO A 81 -16.26 7.79 4.17
N ARG A 82 -16.83 8.52 5.12
CA ARG A 82 -16.37 9.86 5.56
C ARG A 82 -15.36 9.81 6.72
N ASP A 83 -15.17 8.65 7.32
CA ASP A 83 -14.30 8.51 8.49
C ASP A 83 -12.83 8.71 8.09
N SER A 84 -12.08 9.36 8.98
CA SER A 84 -10.66 9.58 8.81
C SER A 84 -9.89 8.28 9.01
N CYS A 85 -9.13 7.86 8.00
CA CYS A 85 -8.24 6.70 8.13
C CYS A 85 -6.94 7.00 8.89
N ARG A 86 -6.67 8.27 9.25
CA ARG A 86 -5.35 8.69 9.77
C ARG A 86 -4.97 7.93 11.04
N GLY A 87 -5.86 7.87 12.04
CA GLY A 87 -5.62 7.12 13.27
C GLY A 87 -5.44 5.62 13.00
N SER A 88 -6.28 5.07 12.12
CA SER A 88 -6.25 3.65 11.78
C SER A 88 -4.95 3.17 11.12
N PHE A 89 -4.23 4.01 10.38
CA PHE A 89 -2.90 3.64 9.89
C PHE A 89 -1.93 3.38 11.06
N THR A 90 -1.96 4.26 12.08
CA THR A 90 -1.14 4.13 13.29
C THR A 90 -1.57 2.94 14.14
N ASP A 91 -2.86 2.78 14.40
CA ASP A 91 -3.40 1.67 15.20
C ASP A 91 -3.06 0.31 14.60
N LEU A 92 -3.18 0.22 13.27
CA LEU A 92 -2.84 -0.99 12.52
C LEU A 92 -1.33 -1.15 12.30
N LYS A 93 -0.49 -0.17 12.68
CA LYS A 93 0.95 -0.17 12.38
C LYS A 93 1.24 -0.40 10.89
N ILE A 94 0.43 0.22 10.02
CA ILE A 94 0.59 0.15 8.57
C ILE A 94 1.18 1.47 8.09
N MET A 95 2.25 1.39 7.31
CA MET A 95 2.89 2.56 6.70
C MET A 95 2.19 2.96 5.42
N THR A 96 2.12 4.26 5.15
CA THR A 96 1.64 4.75 3.84
C THR A 96 2.62 4.37 2.73
N VAL A 97 2.14 4.30 1.48
CA VAL A 97 3.01 4.08 0.30
C VAL A 97 4.20 5.04 0.24
N ILE A 98 4.01 6.30 0.64
CA ILE A 98 5.07 7.31 0.67
C ILE A 98 6.10 6.97 1.75
N SER A 99 5.64 6.62 2.96
CA SER A 99 6.52 6.20 4.05
C SER A 99 7.28 4.93 3.69
N LEU A 100 6.65 3.98 2.99
CA LEU A 100 7.30 2.77 2.50
C LEU A 100 8.42 3.10 1.51
N TYR A 101 8.18 4.03 0.59
CA TYR A 101 9.19 4.46 -0.38
C TYR A 101 10.38 5.14 0.31
N ILE A 102 10.12 6.09 1.23
CA ILE A 102 11.18 6.76 2.00
C ILE A 102 12.01 5.73 2.77
N ARG A 103 11.36 4.78 3.45
CA ARG A 103 12.06 3.71 4.18
C ARG A 103 12.95 2.88 3.24
N GLU A 104 12.45 2.50 2.08
CA GLU A 104 13.21 1.73 1.09
C GLU A 104 14.44 2.50 0.60
N VAL A 105 14.28 3.80 0.32
CA VAL A 105 15.38 4.67 -0.12
C VAL A 105 16.45 4.79 0.96
N ILE A 106 16.04 5.02 2.22
CA ILE A 106 16.98 5.10 3.35
C ILE A 106 17.75 3.80 3.51
N LEU A 107 17.07 2.64 3.52
CA LEU A 107 17.71 1.34 3.62
C LEU A 107 18.68 1.06 2.46
N HIS A 108 18.35 1.54 1.26
CA HIS A 108 19.21 1.41 0.09
C HIS A 108 20.49 2.24 0.19
N VAL A 109 20.40 3.45 0.74
CA VAL A 109 21.55 4.34 0.95
C VAL A 109 22.44 3.80 2.07
N ASP A 110 21.84 3.43 3.21
CA ASP A 110 22.52 2.86 4.37
C ASP A 110 23.27 1.58 3.99
N GLY A 111 22.60 0.64 3.31
CA GLY A 111 23.23 -0.61 2.86
C GLY A 111 24.36 -0.43 1.84
N LYS A 112 24.48 0.76 1.22
CA LYS A 112 25.57 1.10 0.30
C LYS A 112 26.73 1.83 0.97
N ASN A 113 26.66 2.15 2.27
CA ASN A 113 27.63 2.99 2.97
C ASN A 113 28.00 4.26 2.18
N LEU A 114 27.02 4.84 1.47
CA LEU A 114 27.22 6.10 0.76
C LEU A 114 27.35 7.20 1.83
N PRO A 115 28.35 8.10 1.70
CA PRO A 115 28.64 9.14 2.70
C PRO A 115 27.46 10.11 2.90
#